data_AF-A0A8B9L2L7-F1
#
_entry.id   AF-A0A8B9L2L7-F1
#
_cell.length_a   1.000
_cell.length_b   1.000
_cell.length_c   1.000
_cell.angle_alpha   90.00
_cell.angle_beta   90.00
_cell.angle_gamma   90.00
#
_symmetry.space_group_name_H-M   'P 1'
#
loop_
_entity.id
_entity.type
_entity.pdbx_description
1 polymer ?
#
loop_
_entity_poly.entity_id
_entity_poly.type
_entity_poly.pdbx_seq_one_letter_code
_entity_poly.pdbx_strand_id
1 'polypeptide(L)'
;GHPGERGLTGDRGDPGEKGQMGPPGECAVAPKSAFSAKLSESRSSPQAVGEAVRFNKIVLNEQGDYNPETGRFTCRVPGVYYFSVHATVYHSSLLD
;
A
#
# COMPACT_ATOMS: atom_id res chain seq x y z
N GLY A 1 76.97 1.29 44.07
CA GLY A 1 76.50 2.50 43.35
C GLY A 1 75.01 2.60 43.51
N HIS A 2 74.47 3.81 43.55
CA HIS A 2 73.03 4.05 43.68
C HIS A 2 72.32 3.72 42.35
N PRO A 3 71.12 3.10 42.37
CA PRO A 3 70.32 2.93 41.17
C PRO A 3 70.02 4.29 40.52
N GLY A 4 70.05 4.33 39.19
CA GLY A 4 69.76 5.56 38.43
C GLY A 4 68.31 6.02 38.59
N GLU A 5 68.07 7.30 38.32
CA GLU A 5 66.72 7.85 38.36
C GLU A 5 65.80 7.22 37.31
N ARG A 6 64.52 7.08 37.66
CA ARG A 6 63.50 6.57 36.74
C ARG A 6 63.31 7.58 35.60
N GLY A 7 63.28 7.09 34.36
CA GLY A 7 62.97 7.91 33.20
C GLY A 7 61.57 8.52 33.24
N LEU A 8 61.37 9.56 32.42
CA LEU A 8 60.08 10.24 32.29
C LEU A 8 59.02 9.32 31.67
N THR A 9 57.78 9.46 32.13
CA THR A 9 56.62 8.80 31.50
C THR A 9 56.38 9.39 30.11
N GLY A 10 56.10 8.53 29.12
CA GLY A 10 55.84 8.98 27.74
C GLY A 10 54.51 9.71 27.58
N ASP A 11 54.36 10.40 26.45
CA ASP A 11 53.16 11.17 26.11
C ASP A 11 51.93 10.29 25.88
N ARG A 12 50.74 10.87 26.08
CA ARG A 12 49.48 10.20 25.77
C ARG A 12 49.32 10.08 24.26
N GLY A 13 48.91 8.91 23.78
CA GLY A 13 48.63 8.66 22.36
C GLY A 13 47.41 9.43 21.84
N ASP A 14 47.34 9.55 20.51
CA ASP A 14 46.28 10.28 19.81
C ASP A 14 44.88 9.65 19.98
N PRO A 15 43.81 10.44 19.87
CA PRO A 15 42.45 9.91 19.79
C PRO A 15 42.28 8.95 18.60
N GLY A 16 41.51 7.88 18.81
CA GLY A 16 41.19 6.93 17.73
C GLY A 16 40.34 7.53 16.62
N GLU A 17 40.34 6.89 15.46
CA GLU A 17 39.56 7.34 14.30
C GLU A 17 38.05 7.26 14.56
N LYS A 18 37.29 8.14 13.90
CA LYS A 18 35.83 8.10 13.93
C LYS A 18 35.34 6.80 13.27
N GLY A 19 34.36 6.14 13.90
CA GLY A 19 33.70 4.98 13.31
C GLY A 19 33.00 5.28 11.98
N GLN A 20 32.78 4.24 11.18
CA GLN A 20 32.14 4.37 9.88
C GLN A 20 30.65 4.73 10.02
N MET A 21 30.13 5.46 9.03
CA MET A 21 28.70 5.75 8.93
C MET A 21 27.91 4.45 8.70
N GLY A 22 26.77 4.31 9.39
CA GLY A 22 25.87 3.18 9.20
C GLY A 22 25.25 3.14 7.79
N PRO A 23 24.65 2.00 7.39
CA PRO A 23 24.01 1.89 6.09
C PRO A 23 22.79 2.85 5.97
N PRO A 24 22.45 3.29 4.75
CA PRO A 24 21.20 4.00 4.50
C PRO A 24 19.98 3.18 4.95
N GLY A 25 18.96 3.85 5.48
CA GLY A 25 17.69 3.20 5.81
C GLY A 25 16.94 2.73 4.55
N GLU A 26 16.13 1.68 4.67
CA GLU A 26 15.28 1.21 3.56
C GLU A 26 14.18 2.22 3.22
N CYS A 27 13.96 2.46 1.93
CA CYS A 27 12.80 3.21 1.46
C CYS A 27 11.53 2.39 1.72
N ALA A 28 10.74 2.76 2.73
CA ALA A 28 9.47 2.11 2.99
C ALA A 28 8.47 2.37 1.86
N VAL A 29 8.01 1.33 1.19
CA VAL A 29 6.89 1.42 0.24
C VAL A 29 5.60 1.50 1.04
N ALA A 30 4.85 2.59 0.87
CA ALA A 30 3.55 2.73 1.53
C ALA A 30 2.59 1.61 1.06
N PRO A 31 1.77 1.04 1.97
CA PRO A 31 0.78 0.06 1.59
C PRO A 31 -0.22 0.68 0.61
N LYS A 32 -0.47 -0.01 -0.50
CA LYS A 32 -1.42 0.41 -1.55
C LYS A 32 -2.67 -0.47 -1.46
N SER A 33 -3.84 0.10 -1.72
CA SER A 33 -5.09 -0.64 -1.90
C SER A 33 -6.04 0.20 -2.75
N ALA A 34 -6.24 -0.20 -3.99
CA ALA A 34 -7.12 0.49 -4.93
C ALA A 34 -7.72 -0.46 -5.96
N PHE A 35 -8.92 -0.13 -6.43
CA PHE A 35 -9.55 -0.82 -7.56
C PHE A 35 -10.33 0.16 -8.44
N SER A 36 -10.53 -0.24 -9.69
CA SER A 36 -11.47 0.36 -10.63
C SER A 36 -12.05 -0.76 -11.49
N ALA A 37 -13.37 -0.82 -11.58
CA ALA A 37 -14.08 -1.84 -12.33
C ALA A 37 -15.36 -1.27 -12.94
N LYS A 38 -15.85 -1.92 -14.00
CA LYS A 38 -17.08 -1.55 -14.70
C LYS A 38 -17.96 -2.76 -14.96
N LEU A 39 -19.23 -2.51 -15.29
CA LEU A 39 -20.15 -3.54 -15.75
C LEU A 39 -19.81 -3.96 -17.18
N SER A 40 -19.93 -5.25 -17.48
CA SER A 40 -19.96 -5.74 -18.86
C SER A 40 -21.28 -5.35 -19.53
N GLU A 41 -21.23 -5.05 -20.83
CA GLU A 41 -22.38 -4.67 -21.65
C GLU A 41 -23.48 -5.75 -21.71
N SER A 42 -23.12 -7.02 -21.46
CA SER A 42 -23.98 -8.19 -21.63
C SER A 42 -24.84 -8.55 -20.41
N ARG A 43 -25.12 -7.62 -19.48
CA ARG A 43 -25.96 -7.97 -18.32
C ARG A 43 -27.40 -8.22 -18.76
N SER A 44 -27.84 -9.48 -18.66
CA SER A 44 -29.14 -9.96 -19.12
C SER A 44 -30.22 -10.00 -18.04
N SER A 45 -29.88 -9.85 -16.75
CA SER A 45 -30.84 -9.99 -15.64
C SER A 45 -30.85 -8.77 -14.71
N PRO A 46 -32.05 -8.34 -14.27
CA PRO A 46 -32.16 -7.29 -13.25
C PRO A 46 -31.50 -7.75 -11.96
N GLN A 47 -30.80 -6.83 -11.30
CA GLN A 47 -30.14 -7.12 -10.04
C GLN A 47 -31.18 -7.23 -8.94
N ALA A 48 -31.14 -8.33 -8.17
CA ALA A 48 -32.03 -8.50 -7.03
C ALA A 48 -31.77 -7.42 -5.98
N VAL A 49 -32.85 -6.92 -5.37
CA VAL A 49 -32.77 -5.94 -4.29
C VAL A 49 -31.99 -6.55 -3.13
N GLY A 50 -30.98 -5.83 -2.63
CA GLY A 50 -30.12 -6.29 -1.54
C GLY A 50 -28.84 -7.02 -1.98
N GLU A 51 -28.67 -7.34 -3.27
CA GLU A 51 -27.41 -7.88 -3.78
C GLU A 51 -26.41 -6.79 -4.16
N ALA A 52 -25.12 -7.04 -3.94
CA ALA A 52 -24.04 -6.15 -4.34
C ALA A 52 -23.87 -6.13 -5.88
N VAL A 53 -23.60 -4.93 -6.43
CA VAL A 53 -23.33 -4.80 -7.87
C VAL A 53 -21.97 -5.41 -8.19
N ARG A 54 -21.99 -6.49 -8.97
CA ARG A 54 -20.79 -7.17 -9.48
C ARG A 54 -20.27 -6.44 -10.72
N PHE A 55 -19.36 -5.50 -10.53
CA PHE A 55 -18.59 -4.86 -11.61
C PHE A 55 -17.51 -5.84 -12.08
N ASN A 56 -17.89 -6.71 -13.01
CA ASN A 56 -17.10 -7.87 -13.42
C ASN A 56 -15.93 -7.54 -14.36
N LYS A 57 -15.89 -6.35 -14.96
CA LYS A 57 -14.78 -5.94 -15.84
C LYS A 57 -13.79 -5.09 -15.07
N ILE A 58 -12.69 -5.70 -14.64
CA ILE A 58 -11.58 -5.03 -13.94
C ILE A 58 -10.84 -4.09 -14.88
N VAL A 59 -10.59 -2.86 -14.42
CA VAL A 59 -9.69 -1.88 -15.03
C VAL A 59 -8.39 -1.79 -14.23
N LEU A 60 -8.50 -1.79 -12.89
CA LEU A 60 -7.38 -1.83 -11.95
C LEU A 60 -7.80 -2.65 -10.73
N ASN A 61 -6.96 -3.58 -10.27
CA ASN A 61 -7.17 -4.32 -9.02
C ASN A 61 -5.88 -5.03 -8.58
N GLU A 62 -4.74 -4.33 -8.60
CA GLU A 62 -3.42 -4.95 -8.40
C GLU A 62 -3.29 -5.68 -7.06
N GLN A 63 -3.97 -5.21 -6.02
CA GLN A 63 -3.94 -5.83 -4.69
C GLN A 63 -4.95 -6.95 -4.50
N GLY A 64 -5.91 -7.11 -5.43
CA GLY A 64 -6.95 -8.13 -5.30
C GLY A 64 -7.92 -7.89 -4.13
N ASP A 65 -8.01 -6.65 -3.64
CA ASP A 65 -8.89 -6.28 -2.53
C ASP A 65 -10.35 -6.15 -2.98
N TYR A 66 -10.59 -5.97 -4.28
CA TYR A 66 -11.92 -6.10 -4.87
C TYR A 66 -12.13 -7.50 -5.45
N ASN A 67 -13.26 -8.12 -5.11
CA ASN A 67 -13.67 -9.42 -5.65
C ASN A 67 -14.79 -9.21 -6.70
N PRO A 68 -14.53 -9.40 -8.01
CA PRO A 68 -15.51 -9.19 -9.07
C PRO A 68 -16.68 -10.19 -9.06
N GLU A 69 -16.48 -11.38 -8.52
CA GLU A 69 -17.53 -12.42 -8.41
C GLU A 69 -18.58 -12.06 -7.36
N THR A 70 -18.18 -11.32 -6.32
CA THR A 70 -19.07 -10.92 -5.22
C THR A 70 -19.47 -9.45 -5.28
N GLY A 71 -18.73 -8.62 -6.01
CA GLY A 71 -18.91 -7.16 -6.06
C GLY A 71 -18.39 -6.44 -4.82
N ARG A 72 -17.60 -7.09 -3.96
CA ARG A 72 -17.20 -6.57 -2.66
C ARG A 72 -15.73 -6.14 -2.64
N PHE A 73 -15.49 -4.96 -2.11
CA PHE A 73 -14.16 -4.49 -1.71
C PHE A 73 -13.90 -4.85 -0.24
N THR A 74 -12.70 -5.39 0.05
CA THR A 74 -12.25 -5.72 1.40
C THR A 74 -11.11 -4.78 1.79
N CYS A 75 -11.36 -3.94 2.79
CA CYS A 75 -10.31 -3.10 3.38
C CYS A 75 -9.29 -3.98 4.11
N ARG A 76 -8.10 -4.17 3.52
CA ARG A 76 -6.97 -4.88 4.18
C ARG A 76 -5.99 -3.94 4.85
N VAL A 77 -5.93 -2.69 4.42
CA VAL A 77 -5.04 -1.66 4.96
C VAL A 77 -5.89 -0.65 5.72
N PRO A 78 -5.73 -0.47 7.05
CA PRO A 78 -6.47 0.54 7.79
C PRO A 78 -6.20 1.94 7.24
N GLY A 79 -7.26 2.72 7.03
CA GLY A 79 -7.14 4.08 6.49
C GLY A 79 -8.45 4.65 6.01
N VAL A 80 -8.37 5.83 5.39
CA VAL A 80 -9.50 6.51 4.76
C VAL A 80 -9.52 6.16 3.27
N TYR A 81 -10.69 5.75 2.78
CA TYR A 81 -10.90 5.35 1.39
C TYR A 81 -11.85 6.30 0.68
N TYR A 82 -11.59 6.52 -0.61
CA TYR A 82 -12.45 7.27 -1.50
C TYR A 82 -13.10 6.33 -2.52
N PHE A 83 -14.42 6.43 -2.65
CA PHE A 83 -15.19 5.66 -3.63
C PHE A 83 -15.95 6.62 -4.54
N SER A 84 -15.92 6.36 -5.83
CA SER A 84 -16.71 7.07 -6.84
C SER A 84 -17.40 6.07 -7.76
N VAL A 85 -18.64 6.35 -8.14
CA VAL A 85 -19.45 5.51 -9.02
C VAL A 85 -20.11 6.40 -10.07
N HIS A 86 -19.97 6.00 -11.33
CA HIS A 86 -20.66 6.60 -12.46
C HIS A 86 -21.67 5.58 -13.00
N ALA A 87 -22.94 5.97 -13.08
CA ALA A 87 -24.02 5.12 -13.55
C ALA A 87 -24.82 5.82 -14.66
N THR A 88 -25.19 5.06 -15.68
CA THR A 88 -26.11 5.50 -16.73
C THR A 88 -27.48 4.87 -16.47
N VAL A 89 -28.52 5.71 -16.37
CA VAL A 89 -29.89 5.26 -16.16
C VAL A 89 -30.63 5.30 -17.50
N TYR A 90 -31.16 4.16 -17.92
CA TYR A 90 -32.04 4.07 -19.09
C TYR A 90 -33.49 3.97 -18.62
N HIS A 91 -34.36 4.83 -19.15
CA HIS A 91 -35.80 4.68 -18.97
C HIS A 91 -36.31 3.74 -20.07
N SER A 92 -36.56 2.48 -19.72
CA SER A 92 -37.38 1.61 -20.57
C SER A 92 -38.84 2.02 -20.39
N SER A 93 -39.34 2.89 -21.26
CA SER A 93 -40.77 3.12 -21.38
C SER A 93 -41.41 1.78 -21.77
N LEU A 94 -42.16 1.17 -20.86
CA LEU A 94 -43.07 0.08 -21.22
C LEU A 94 -44.08 0.68 -22.18
N LEU A 95 -43.98 0.31 -23.46
CA LEU A 95 -45.14 0.29 -24.34
C LEU A 95 -46.05 -0.81 -23.81
N ASP A 96 -46.96 -0.42 -22.92
CA ASP A 96 -48.24 -1.09 -22.67
C ASP A 96 -49.30 0.00 -22.50
#